data_AF-A0AAE0I827-F1
#
_entry.id   AF-A0AAE0I827-F1
#
_cell.length_a   1.000
_cell.length_b   1.000
_cell.length_c   1.000
_cell.angle_alpha   90.00
_cell.angle_beta   90.00
_cell.angle_gamma   90.00
#
_symmetry.space_group_name_H-M   'P 1'
#
loop_
_entity.id
_entity.type
_entity.pdbx_description
1 polymer ?
#
loop_
_entity_poly.entity_id
_entity_poly.type
_entity_poly.pdbx_seq_one_letter_code
_entity_poly.pdbx_strand_id
1 'polypeptide(L)'
;MATDENSTCDCWAATIRVVNQSKTAWQQHQNQNQQQQQQQQQQQRSAKPGPAGQDKDNPEATAAPDTETTTTSSSAKNKTTSTTTTSTAPATSIGDLLVLGQNLAQHWDALNRCAASTSATHYARPMAVSLFTDALERTAVLYEDAIARVLQNPDGAAAIDPTFLGSMQLDDAEAAVVAREAMRYVVGRLAGVLRAIDAEVGTYDAQGIRDDKARQVEDEVRLAGLGERLRRLEGSLGDLGAV
;
A
#
# COMPACT_ATOMS: atom_id res chain seq x y z
N MET A 1 37.78 16.85 33.14
CA MET A 1 36.77 15.99 32.50
C MET A 1 36.73 16.41 31.04
N ALA A 2 37.40 15.68 30.17
CA ALA A 2 37.37 15.92 28.74
C ALA A 2 36.02 15.43 28.22
N THR A 3 35.23 16.33 27.65
CA THR A 3 34.02 16.01 26.91
C THR A 3 34.46 15.45 25.57
N ASP A 4 34.14 14.19 25.31
CA ASP A 4 34.26 13.59 23.98
C ASP A 4 33.29 14.30 23.01
N GLU A 5 33.73 15.43 22.46
CA GLU A 5 32.95 16.37 21.62
C GLU A 5 32.73 15.89 20.18
N ASN A 6 32.91 14.60 19.89
CA ASN A 6 32.77 14.10 18.51
C ASN A 6 31.99 12.78 18.42
N SER A 7 30.95 12.62 19.23
CA SER A 7 29.99 11.53 19.02
C SER A 7 29.11 11.87 17.82
N THR A 8 29.45 11.34 16.66
CA THR A 8 28.57 11.38 15.49
C THR A 8 27.21 10.75 15.83
N CYS A 9 26.10 11.49 15.68
CA CYS A 9 24.75 10.96 15.88
C CYS A 9 24.44 9.91 14.79
N ASP A 10 24.11 8.68 15.18
CA ASP A 10 23.66 7.62 14.25
C ASP A 10 22.26 7.84 13.66
N CYS A 11 21.66 8.98 13.98
CA CYS A 11 20.29 9.39 13.70
C CYS A 11 20.02 9.41 12.19
N TRP A 12 21.00 9.86 11.40
CA TRP A 12 20.93 9.83 9.94
C TRP A 12 20.98 8.41 9.36
N ALA A 13 21.90 7.58 9.84
CA ALA A 13 22.02 6.20 9.40
C ALA A 13 20.76 5.39 9.73
N ALA A 14 20.09 5.72 10.84
CA ALA A 14 18.80 5.16 11.20
C ALA A 14 17.69 5.65 10.25
N THR A 15 17.62 6.95 9.95
CA THR A 15 16.69 7.52 8.97
C THR A 15 16.81 6.86 7.60
N ILE A 16 18.02 6.74 7.06
CA ILE A 16 18.24 6.11 5.74
C ILE A 16 17.76 4.65 5.74
N ARG A 17 17.97 3.91 6.84
CA ARG A 17 17.44 2.55 6.98
C ARG A 17 15.91 2.51 6.89
N VAL A 18 15.21 3.39 7.58
CA VAL A 18 13.74 3.46 7.54
C VAL A 18 13.21 3.89 6.17
N VAL A 19 13.85 4.88 5.54
CA VAL A 19 13.52 5.29 4.17
C VAL A 19 13.67 4.12 3.20
N ASN A 20 14.76 3.34 3.31
CA ASN A 20 14.97 2.16 2.49
C ASN A 20 13.94 1.05 2.76
N GLN A 21 13.51 0.84 4.02
CA GLN A 21 12.41 -0.08 4.33
C GLN A 21 11.13 0.30 3.58
N SER A 22 10.78 1.59 3.55
CA SER A 22 9.60 2.06 2.80
C SER A 22 9.71 1.77 1.30
N LYS A 23 10.92 1.91 0.74
CA LYS A 23 11.21 1.65 -0.66
C LYS A 23 11.09 0.16 -0.98
N THR A 24 11.64 -0.71 -0.14
CA THR A 24 11.55 -2.17 -0.33
C THR A 24 10.10 -2.64 -0.26
N ALA A 25 9.33 -2.19 0.74
CA ALA A 25 7.92 -2.54 0.87
C ALA A 25 7.11 -2.08 -0.36
N TRP A 26 7.37 -0.86 -0.84
CA TRP A 26 6.72 -0.34 -2.04
C TRP A 26 7.11 -1.11 -3.31
N GLN A 27 8.39 -1.46 -3.49
CA GLN A 27 8.84 -2.26 -4.63
C GLN A 27 8.22 -3.64 -4.64
N GLN A 28 8.11 -4.30 -3.48
CA GLN A 28 7.42 -5.57 -3.34
C GLN A 28 5.94 -5.44 -3.75
N HIS A 29 5.25 -4.40 -3.27
CA HIS A 29 3.88 -4.12 -3.65
C HIS A 29 3.71 -3.88 -5.16
N GLN A 30 4.60 -3.11 -5.80
CA GLN A 30 4.56 -2.88 -7.25
C GLN A 30 4.77 -4.19 -8.05
N ASN A 31 5.73 -5.01 -7.64
CA ASN A 31 6.00 -6.29 -8.29
C ASN A 31 4.80 -7.23 -8.19
N GLN A 32 4.10 -7.24 -7.04
CA GLN A 32 2.89 -8.02 -6.85
C GLN A 32 1.75 -7.56 -7.76
N ASN A 33 1.50 -6.26 -7.85
CA ASN A 33 0.47 -5.71 -8.73
C ASN A 33 0.73 -6.06 -10.20
N GLN A 34 1.99 -6.00 -10.64
CA GLN A 34 2.37 -6.40 -12.01
C GLN A 34 2.11 -7.90 -12.26
N GLN A 35 2.45 -8.77 -11.31
CA GLN A 35 2.20 -10.21 -11.45
C GLN A 35 0.71 -10.53 -11.53
N GLN A 36 -0.13 -9.87 -10.72
CA GLN A 36 -1.58 -10.06 -10.76
C GLN A 36 -2.17 -9.62 -12.12
N GLN A 37 -1.73 -8.50 -12.67
CA GLN A 37 -2.17 -8.04 -13.99
C GLN A 37 -1.79 -9.03 -15.11
N GLN A 38 -0.59 -9.60 -15.05
CA GLN A 38 -0.15 -10.62 -16.02
C GLN A 38 -1.01 -11.89 -15.94
N GLN A 39 -1.35 -12.35 -14.73
CA GLN A 39 -2.22 -13.51 -14.54
C GLN A 39 -3.63 -13.27 -15.08
N GLN A 40 -4.20 -12.08 -14.84
CA GLN A 40 -5.52 -11.73 -15.37
C GLN A 40 -5.53 -11.71 -16.91
N GLN A 41 -4.48 -11.18 -17.54
CA GLN A 41 -4.37 -11.21 -19.02
C GLN A 41 -4.25 -12.63 -19.57
N GLN A 42 -3.54 -13.53 -18.88
CA GLN A 42 -3.45 -14.93 -19.29
C GLN A 42 -4.82 -15.63 -19.18
N GLN A 43 -5.56 -15.41 -18.10
CA GLN A 43 -6.90 -15.95 -17.94
C GLN A 43 -7.88 -15.44 -19.01
N GLN A 44 -7.82 -14.15 -19.36
CA GLN A 44 -8.64 -13.58 -20.44
C GLN A 44 -8.28 -14.15 -21.82
N ARG A 45 -6.99 -14.47 -22.06
CA ARG A 45 -6.56 -15.12 -23.31
C ARG A 45 -7.04 -16.56 -23.40
N SER A 46 -6.96 -17.32 -22.30
CA SER A 46 -7.43 -18.71 -22.26
C SER A 46 -8.96 -18.83 -22.36
N ALA A 47 -9.70 -17.82 -21.91
CA ALA A 47 -11.16 -17.83 -21.92
C ALA A 47 -11.78 -17.42 -23.27
N LYS A 48 -10.99 -16.91 -24.24
CA LYS A 48 -11.51 -16.57 -25.57
C LYS A 48 -11.60 -17.86 -26.41
N PRO A 49 -12.81 -18.41 -26.65
CA PRO A 49 -12.94 -19.61 -27.46
C PRO A 49 -12.40 -19.28 -28.85
N GLY A 50 -11.52 -20.13 -29.39
CA GLY A 50 -11.07 -19.99 -30.76
C GLY A 50 -12.30 -19.92 -31.69
N PRO A 51 -12.26 -19.08 -32.75
CA PRO A 51 -13.37 -19.02 -33.69
C PRO A 51 -13.61 -20.44 -34.20
N ALA A 52 -14.79 -20.99 -33.88
CA ALA A 52 -15.22 -22.27 -34.39
C ALA A 52 -15.08 -22.21 -35.92
N GLY A 53 -14.21 -23.08 -36.45
CA GLY A 53 -14.04 -23.24 -37.88
C GLY A 53 -15.41 -23.43 -38.51
N GLN A 54 -15.75 -22.54 -39.44
CA GLN A 54 -16.84 -22.77 -40.37
C GLN A 54 -16.44 -23.98 -41.22
N ASP A 55 -16.91 -25.17 -40.84
CA ASP A 55 -17.01 -26.31 -41.74
C ASP A 55 -17.98 -25.90 -42.86
N LYS A 56 -17.39 -25.50 -43.99
CA LYS A 56 -18.06 -25.47 -45.27
C LYS A 56 -17.94 -26.85 -45.90
N ASP A 57 -19.03 -27.25 -46.52
CA ASP A 57 -19.19 -28.35 -47.48
C ASP A 57 -19.64 -29.70 -46.89
N ASN A 58 -20.96 -29.93 -46.92
CA ASN A 58 -21.50 -31.15 -47.56
C ASN A 58 -23.00 -31.01 -47.91
N PRO A 59 -23.44 -31.28 -49.15
CA PRO A 59 -24.85 -31.24 -49.53
C PRO A 59 -25.53 -32.63 -49.48
N GLU A 60 -26.80 -32.59 -49.03
CA GLU A 60 -28.00 -33.24 -49.61
C GLU A 60 -28.01 -34.76 -49.89
N ALA A 61 -28.83 -35.51 -49.13
CA ALA A 61 -29.71 -36.56 -49.69
C ALA A 61 -30.86 -36.95 -48.73
N THR A 62 -32.03 -37.05 -49.34
CA THR A 62 -33.40 -37.30 -48.88
C THR A 62 -33.67 -38.74 -48.41
N ALA A 63 -34.51 -38.93 -47.37
CA ALA A 63 -35.70 -39.84 -47.32
C ALA A 63 -36.09 -40.28 -45.87
N ALA A 64 -37.39 -40.42 -45.65
CA ALA A 64 -38.13 -40.68 -44.41
C ALA A 64 -38.18 -42.19 -43.98
N PRO A 65 -39.11 -42.66 -43.11
CA PRO A 65 -39.32 -42.39 -41.68
C PRO A 65 -39.31 -43.69 -40.81
N ASP A 66 -39.65 -43.51 -39.52
CA ASP A 66 -40.04 -44.49 -38.49
C ASP A 66 -38.95 -45.31 -37.79
N THR A 67 -38.92 -45.25 -36.44
CA THR A 67 -39.13 -46.37 -35.50
C THR A 67 -38.88 -45.88 -34.06
N GLU A 68 -39.83 -46.17 -33.16
CA GLU A 68 -39.73 -46.04 -31.70
C GLU A 68 -38.47 -46.71 -31.13
N THR A 69 -37.85 -46.17 -30.07
CA THR A 69 -37.26 -46.98 -28.97
C THR A 69 -36.93 -46.11 -27.74
N THR A 70 -37.50 -46.53 -26.62
CA THR A 70 -37.21 -46.19 -25.22
C THR A 70 -35.76 -46.50 -24.80
N THR A 71 -35.02 -45.57 -24.17
CA THR A 71 -33.93 -45.85 -23.18
C THR A 71 -33.61 -44.56 -22.41
N THR A 72 -34.10 -44.34 -21.19
CA THR A 72 -33.43 -44.53 -19.89
C THR A 72 -32.00 -43.96 -19.73
N SER A 73 -31.86 -43.06 -18.75
CA SER A 73 -30.67 -42.80 -17.93
C SER A 73 -29.38 -42.33 -18.61
N SER A 74 -29.01 -41.07 -18.36
CA SER A 74 -27.85 -40.68 -17.54
C SER A 74 -27.62 -39.17 -17.65
N SER A 75 -28.25 -38.39 -16.78
CA SER A 75 -27.86 -37.00 -16.55
C SER A 75 -26.49 -36.98 -15.85
N ALA A 76 -25.42 -36.96 -16.63
CA ALA A 76 -24.10 -36.57 -16.16
C ALA A 76 -24.13 -35.08 -15.81
N LYS A 77 -24.44 -34.81 -14.55
CA LYS A 77 -24.32 -33.50 -13.92
C LYS A 77 -22.82 -33.20 -13.80
N ASN A 78 -22.20 -32.73 -14.88
CA ASN A 78 -20.87 -32.14 -14.85
C ASN A 78 -20.96 -30.83 -14.06
N LYS A 79 -20.92 -30.96 -12.72
CA LYS A 79 -20.64 -29.88 -11.79
C LYS A 79 -19.16 -29.55 -11.96
N THR A 80 -18.87 -28.76 -12.99
CA THR A 80 -17.59 -28.06 -13.12
C THR A 80 -17.50 -27.10 -11.95
N THR A 81 -17.01 -27.63 -10.83
CA THR A 81 -16.59 -26.83 -9.68
C THR A 81 -15.35 -26.09 -10.16
N SER A 82 -15.54 -24.87 -10.67
CA SER A 82 -14.46 -23.92 -10.90
C SER A 82 -13.89 -23.57 -9.53
N THR A 83 -12.95 -24.39 -9.06
CA THR A 83 -12.13 -24.09 -7.91
C THR A 83 -11.19 -22.97 -8.33
N THR A 84 -11.64 -21.72 -8.15
CA THR A 84 -10.79 -20.55 -8.25
C THR A 84 -9.77 -20.64 -7.12
N THR A 85 -8.64 -21.29 -7.37
CA THR A 85 -7.46 -21.17 -6.51
C THR A 85 -6.89 -19.78 -6.75
N THR A 86 -7.42 -18.80 -6.04
CA THR A 86 -6.88 -17.44 -6.00
C THR A 86 -5.50 -17.53 -5.36
N SER A 87 -4.46 -17.57 -6.18
CA SER A 87 -3.06 -17.52 -5.75
C SER A 87 -2.85 -16.24 -4.94
N THR A 88 -2.91 -16.37 -3.61
CA THR A 88 -2.78 -15.27 -2.67
C THR A 88 -1.29 -15.10 -2.39
N ALA A 89 -0.59 -14.40 -3.28
CA ALA A 89 0.73 -13.89 -2.93
C ALA A 89 0.58 -13.00 -1.67
N PRO A 90 1.48 -13.09 -0.68
CA PRO A 90 1.32 -12.37 0.57
C PRO A 90 1.52 -10.88 0.31
N ALA A 91 0.41 -10.14 0.27
CA ALA A 91 0.42 -8.68 0.38
C ALA A 91 1.20 -8.24 1.63
N THR A 92 1.80 -7.05 1.60
CA THR A 92 2.38 -6.45 2.81
C THR A 92 1.35 -6.48 3.93
N SER A 93 1.68 -7.12 5.05
CA SER A 93 0.74 -7.25 6.15
C SER A 93 0.41 -5.88 6.74
N ILE A 94 -0.80 -5.73 7.29
CA ILE A 94 -1.19 -4.48 7.94
C ILE A 94 -0.24 -4.17 9.11
N GLY A 95 0.20 -5.20 9.85
CA GLY A 95 1.20 -5.07 10.90
C GLY A 95 2.51 -4.44 10.43
N ASP A 96 3.06 -4.92 9.31
CA ASP A 96 4.29 -4.36 8.72
C ASP A 96 4.11 -2.89 8.29
N LEU A 97 2.95 -2.54 7.75
CA LEU A 97 2.62 -1.16 7.37
C LEU A 97 2.51 -0.23 8.57
N LEU A 98 1.92 -0.69 9.67
CA LEU A 98 1.84 0.06 10.92
C LEU A 98 3.23 0.32 11.50
N VAL A 99 4.07 -0.71 11.55
CA VAL A 99 5.47 -0.60 12.00
C VAL A 99 6.24 0.38 11.11
N LEU A 100 6.09 0.28 9.78
CA LEU A 100 6.76 1.18 8.83
C LEU A 100 6.37 2.64 9.06
N GLY A 101 5.07 2.94 9.14
CA GLY A 101 4.58 4.32 9.34
C GLY A 101 4.98 4.88 10.71
N GLN A 102 4.92 4.06 11.76
CA GLN A 102 5.36 4.45 13.09
C GLN A 102 6.87 4.74 13.13
N ASN A 103 7.69 3.90 12.48
CA ASN A 103 9.13 4.09 12.39
C ASN A 103 9.48 5.40 11.66
N LEU A 104 8.78 5.71 10.57
CA LEU A 104 8.96 6.97 9.85
C LEU A 104 8.69 8.18 10.74
N ALA A 105 7.55 8.20 11.43
CA ALA A 105 7.19 9.29 12.33
C ALA A 105 8.17 9.44 13.50
N GLN A 106 8.56 8.33 14.13
CA GLN A 106 9.53 8.34 15.23
C GLN A 106 10.91 8.84 14.80
N HIS A 107 11.38 8.45 13.62
CA HIS A 107 12.69 8.90 13.13
C HIS A 107 12.68 10.36 12.73
N TRP A 108 11.57 10.87 12.18
CA TRP A 108 11.39 12.30 11.98
C TRP A 108 11.50 13.08 13.29
N ASP A 109 10.82 12.62 14.34
CA ASP A 109 10.87 13.24 15.67
C ASP A 109 12.29 13.19 16.27
N ALA A 110 12.97 12.04 16.15
CA ALA A 110 14.34 11.86 16.64
C ALA A 110 15.33 12.78 15.92
N LEU A 111 15.18 12.95 14.61
CA LEU A 111 16.01 13.83 13.80
C LEU A 111 15.84 15.29 14.23
N ASN A 112 14.60 15.73 14.46
CA ASN A 112 14.30 17.10 14.90
C ASN A 112 14.69 17.41 16.36
N ARG A 113 14.74 16.39 17.22
CA ARG A 113 15.14 16.54 18.64
C ARG A 113 16.63 16.36 18.87
N CYS A 114 17.38 15.95 17.86
CA CYS A 114 18.82 15.75 17.98
C CYS A 114 19.52 17.07 18.35
N ALA A 115 20.10 17.17 19.55
CA ALA A 115 20.79 18.38 20.00
C ALA A 115 21.98 18.76 19.10
N ALA A 116 22.64 17.77 18.49
CA ALA A 116 23.73 17.98 17.53
C ALA A 116 23.25 18.66 16.23
N SER A 117 21.94 18.67 15.94
CA SER A 117 21.34 19.36 14.78
C SER A 117 21.43 20.89 14.84
N THR A 118 21.78 21.46 16.00
CA THR A 118 22.04 22.91 16.15
C THR A 118 23.34 23.34 15.47
N SER A 119 24.25 22.40 15.20
CA SER A 119 25.40 22.64 14.34
C SER A 119 24.97 22.58 12.87
N ALA A 120 25.32 23.60 12.08
CA ALA A 120 25.08 23.67 10.63
C ALA A 120 25.65 22.47 9.83
N THR A 121 26.33 21.54 10.50
CA THR A 121 27.08 20.41 9.97
C THR A 121 26.31 19.09 9.91
N HIS A 122 25.10 18.98 10.47
CA HIS A 122 24.44 17.66 10.51
C HIS A 122 23.68 17.23 9.25
N TYR A 123 23.27 18.14 8.36
CA TYR A 123 23.02 17.86 6.93
C TYR A 123 22.54 19.09 6.14
N ALA A 124 22.65 18.99 4.80
CA ALA A 124 21.86 19.78 3.86
C ALA A 124 20.37 19.43 4.04
N ARG A 125 19.75 20.17 4.95
CA ARG A 125 18.32 20.17 5.33
C ARG A 125 17.34 19.88 4.16
N PRO A 126 17.55 20.43 2.94
CA PRO A 126 16.73 20.09 1.78
C PRO A 126 16.72 18.60 1.41
N MET A 127 17.87 17.91 1.49
CA MET A 127 17.96 16.49 1.11
C MET A 127 17.18 15.58 2.07
N ALA A 128 17.20 15.88 3.37
CA ALA A 128 16.44 15.13 4.36
C ALA A 128 14.94 15.28 4.11
N VAL A 129 14.48 16.51 3.86
CA VAL A 129 13.09 16.81 3.47
C VAL A 129 12.67 15.98 2.25
N SER A 130 13.43 16.03 1.16
CA SER A 130 13.06 15.28 -0.06
C SER A 130 12.97 13.77 0.16
N LEU A 131 13.90 13.19 0.93
CA LEU A 131 13.89 11.75 1.25
C LEU A 131 12.70 11.35 2.13
N PHE A 132 12.35 12.16 3.12
CA PHE A 132 11.18 11.90 3.96
C PHE A 132 9.89 12.06 3.17
N THR A 133 9.74 13.11 2.37
CA THR A 133 8.57 13.31 1.49
C THR A 133 8.37 12.10 0.57
N ASP A 134 9.45 11.59 -0.02
CA ASP A 134 9.43 10.41 -0.87
C ASP A 134 9.06 9.11 -0.13
N ALA A 135 9.55 8.93 1.09
CA ALA A 135 9.16 7.81 1.94
C ALA A 135 7.69 7.90 2.41
N LEU A 136 7.22 9.11 2.76
CA LEU A 136 5.84 9.38 3.14
C LEU A 136 4.88 9.09 1.98
N GLU A 137 5.24 9.51 0.76
CA GLU A 137 4.44 9.27 -0.43
C GLU A 137 4.27 7.77 -0.72
N ARG A 138 5.37 7.00 -0.69
CA ARG A 138 5.32 5.54 -0.84
C ARG A 138 4.46 4.89 0.25
N THR A 139 4.63 5.33 1.49
CA THR A 139 3.88 4.79 2.62
C THR A 139 2.39 5.11 2.47
N ALA A 140 2.02 6.33 2.07
CA ALA A 140 0.63 6.69 1.81
C ALA A 140 -0.03 5.80 0.75
N VAL A 141 0.67 5.49 -0.37
CA VAL A 141 0.16 4.53 -1.38
C VAL A 141 -0.12 3.16 -0.75
N LEU A 142 0.78 2.65 0.09
CA LEU A 142 0.61 1.36 0.74
C LEU A 142 -0.59 1.35 1.70
N TYR A 143 -0.83 2.46 2.40
CA TYR A 143 -2.00 2.62 3.26
C TYR A 143 -3.31 2.72 2.45
N GLU A 144 -3.32 3.46 1.33
CA GLU A 144 -4.48 3.52 0.41
C GLU A 144 -4.89 2.12 -0.06
N ASP A 145 -3.93 1.30 -0.49
CA ASP A 145 -4.17 -0.09 -0.91
C ASP A 145 -4.64 -0.96 0.26
N ALA A 146 -4.01 -0.85 1.43
CA ALA A 146 -4.42 -1.61 2.61
C ALA A 146 -5.86 -1.29 3.04
N ILE A 147 -6.24 -0.02 3.04
CA ILE A 147 -7.61 0.41 3.38
C ILE A 147 -8.60 -0.08 2.32
N ALA A 148 -8.25 0.02 1.04
CA ALA A 148 -9.10 -0.51 -0.03
C ALA A 148 -9.36 -2.03 0.14
N ARG A 149 -8.35 -2.80 0.56
CA ARG A 149 -8.53 -4.24 0.86
C ARG A 149 -9.44 -4.49 2.04
N VAL A 150 -9.27 -3.74 3.13
CA VAL A 150 -10.14 -3.83 4.32
C VAL A 150 -11.59 -3.48 3.96
N LEU A 151 -11.79 -2.48 3.09
CA LEU A 151 -13.12 -2.08 2.61
C LEU A 151 -13.78 -3.12 1.71
N GLN A 152 -13.01 -3.78 0.83
CA GLN A 152 -13.53 -4.77 -0.10
C GLN A 152 -13.90 -6.09 0.58
N ASN A 153 -13.20 -6.45 1.65
CA ASN A 153 -13.42 -7.68 2.40
C ASN A 153 -13.43 -7.40 3.91
N PRO A 154 -14.52 -6.84 4.47
CA PRO A 154 -14.62 -6.59 5.91
C PRO A 154 -14.50 -7.89 6.71
N ASP A 155 -15.08 -8.99 6.21
CA ASP A 155 -14.99 -10.32 6.82
C ASP A 155 -13.63 -11.01 6.55
N GLY A 156 -12.87 -10.51 5.57
CA GLY A 156 -11.52 -10.97 5.24
C GLY A 156 -10.41 -10.32 6.08
N ALA A 157 -10.78 -9.48 7.05
CA ALA A 157 -9.87 -8.93 8.05
C ALA A 157 -9.17 -10.03 8.89
N ALA A 158 -9.65 -11.28 8.83
CA ALA A 158 -8.96 -12.46 9.35
C ALA A 158 -7.56 -12.71 8.73
N ALA A 159 -7.18 -12.00 7.67
CA ALA A 159 -5.82 -12.02 7.12
C ALA A 159 -4.82 -11.14 7.91
N ILE A 160 -5.29 -10.40 8.92
CA ILE A 160 -4.42 -9.83 9.94
C ILE A 160 -4.09 -11.01 10.87
N ASP A 161 -2.85 -11.50 10.78
CA ASP A 161 -2.30 -12.54 11.67
C ASP A 161 -2.84 -12.32 13.10
N PRO A 162 -3.45 -13.34 13.76
CA PRO A 162 -4.23 -13.18 15.00
C PRO A 162 -3.55 -12.19 15.93
N THR A 163 -4.12 -11.00 15.99
CA THR A 163 -3.42 -9.85 16.52
C THR A 163 -3.56 -9.91 18.03
N PHE A 164 -2.58 -10.55 18.67
CA PHE A 164 -2.48 -10.49 20.11
C PHE A 164 -2.18 -9.05 20.52
N LEU A 165 -3.14 -8.40 21.18
CA LEU A 165 -2.90 -7.15 21.87
C LEU A 165 -2.37 -7.49 23.27
N GLY A 166 -1.07 -7.75 23.36
CA GLY A 166 -0.46 -8.29 24.58
C GLY A 166 -0.86 -9.75 24.79
N SER A 167 -1.62 -10.04 25.85
CA SER A 167 -2.18 -11.37 26.13
C SER A 167 -3.64 -11.54 25.71
N MET A 168 -4.25 -10.49 25.15
CA MET A 168 -5.65 -10.52 24.73
C MET A 168 -5.73 -11.07 23.30
N GLN A 169 -6.53 -12.12 23.13
CA GLN A 169 -6.91 -12.64 21.83
C GLN A 169 -8.12 -11.84 21.35
N LEU A 170 -7.97 -11.18 20.20
CA LEU A 170 -9.04 -10.43 19.55
C LEU A 170 -9.78 -11.36 18.59
N ASP A 171 -11.10 -11.23 18.50
CA ASP A 171 -11.84 -11.81 17.38
C ASP A 171 -11.62 -11.00 16.08
N ASP A 172 -12.12 -11.52 14.94
CA ASP A 172 -11.90 -10.90 13.63
C ASP A 172 -12.47 -9.47 13.54
N ALA A 173 -13.60 -9.21 14.21
CA ALA A 173 -14.23 -7.89 14.22
C ALA A 173 -13.44 -6.90 15.10
N GLU A 174 -13.01 -7.34 16.28
CA GLU A 174 -12.16 -6.57 17.18
C GLU A 174 -10.81 -6.26 16.54
N ALA A 175 -10.18 -7.23 15.88
CA ALA A 175 -8.92 -7.05 15.16
C ALA A 175 -9.07 -6.03 14.03
N ALA A 176 -10.18 -6.06 13.29
CA ALA A 176 -10.46 -5.09 12.23
C ALA A 176 -10.64 -3.66 12.77
N VAL A 177 -11.28 -3.50 13.94
CA VAL A 177 -11.42 -2.20 14.62
C VAL A 177 -10.07 -1.69 15.12
N VAL A 178 -9.28 -2.54 15.77
CA VAL A 178 -7.94 -2.18 16.27
C VAL A 178 -7.01 -1.79 15.13
N ALA A 179 -7.00 -2.56 14.05
CA ALA A 179 -6.19 -2.25 12.87
C ALA A 179 -6.57 -0.91 12.24
N ARG A 180 -7.87 -0.63 12.14
CA ARG A 180 -8.40 0.65 11.62
C ARG A 180 -7.95 1.82 12.47
N GLU A 181 -8.07 1.73 13.79
CA GLU A 181 -7.65 2.83 14.66
C GLU A 181 -6.13 2.98 14.79
N ALA A 182 -5.39 1.87 14.72
CA ALA A 182 -3.95 1.92 14.59
C ALA A 182 -3.54 2.64 13.29
N MET A 183 -4.19 2.32 12.15
CA MET A 183 -3.94 3.02 10.89
C MET A 183 -4.30 4.49 10.98
N ARG A 184 -5.44 4.85 11.58
CA ARG A 184 -5.86 6.24 11.77
C ARG A 184 -4.85 7.03 12.59
N TYR A 185 -4.40 6.45 13.69
CA TYR A 185 -3.37 7.04 14.52
C TYR A 185 -2.07 7.27 13.74
N VAL A 186 -1.58 6.27 13.00
CA VAL A 186 -0.33 6.40 12.25
C VAL A 186 -0.47 7.40 11.11
N VAL A 187 -1.55 7.38 10.33
CA VAL A 187 -1.82 8.37 9.27
C VAL A 187 -1.84 9.78 9.85
N GLY A 188 -2.50 10.00 10.99
CA GLY A 188 -2.51 11.30 11.67
C GLY A 188 -1.12 11.76 12.11
N ARG A 189 -0.25 10.83 12.56
CA ARG A 189 1.15 11.14 12.84
C ARG A 189 1.94 11.52 11.58
N LEU A 190 1.76 10.78 10.48
CA LEU A 190 2.40 11.10 9.20
C LEU A 190 1.95 12.47 8.67
N ALA A 191 0.68 12.84 8.86
CA ALA A 191 0.17 14.17 8.54
C ALA A 191 0.80 15.26 9.44
N GLY A 192 1.09 14.93 10.71
CA GLY A 192 1.88 15.78 11.60
C GLY A 192 3.30 16.01 11.09
N VAL A 193 3.99 14.93 10.68
CA VAL A 193 5.33 14.99 10.07
C VAL A 193 5.32 15.88 8.83
N LEU A 194 4.33 15.69 7.95
CA LEU A 194 4.21 16.45 6.71
C LEU A 194 4.04 17.95 6.97
N ARG A 195 3.21 18.34 7.95
CA ARG A 195 3.05 19.74 8.35
C ARG A 195 4.34 20.33 8.93
N ALA A 196 5.12 19.54 9.65
CA ALA A 196 6.43 19.97 10.15
C ALA A 196 7.43 20.19 8.99
N ILE A 197 7.43 19.30 8.00
CA ILE A 197 8.22 19.46 6.77
C ILE A 197 7.80 20.73 6.01
N ASP A 198 6.49 20.94 5.82
CA ASP A 198 5.94 22.11 5.12
C ASP A 198 6.35 23.42 5.80
N ALA A 199 6.24 23.47 7.13
CA ALA A 199 6.71 24.61 7.91
C ALA A 199 8.22 24.85 7.75
N GLU A 200 9.02 23.78 7.68
CA GLU A 200 10.46 23.87 7.47
C GLU A 200 10.81 24.34 6.06
N VAL A 201 10.11 23.85 5.03
CA VAL A 201 10.28 24.30 3.63
C VAL A 201 10.02 25.79 3.49
N GLY A 202 8.96 26.29 4.13
CA GLY A 202 8.65 27.73 4.14
C GLY A 202 9.76 28.60 4.76
N THR A 203 10.64 28.06 5.61
CA THR A 203 11.76 28.83 6.17
C THR A 203 12.94 29.00 5.22
N TYR A 204 13.08 28.17 4.18
CA TYR A 204 14.19 28.29 3.22
C TYR A 204 14.11 29.58 2.38
N ASP A 205 12.89 30.04 2.07
CA ASP A 205 12.67 31.28 1.31
C ASP A 205 13.20 32.51 2.07
N ALA A 206 13.00 32.53 3.40
CA ALA A 206 13.49 33.60 4.27
C ALA A 206 15.03 33.67 4.35
N GLN A 207 15.72 32.57 4.05
CA GLN A 207 17.18 32.48 4.08
C GLN A 207 17.86 32.86 2.75
N GLY A 208 17.09 33.17 1.71
CA GLY A 208 17.63 33.79 0.48
C GLY A 208 18.42 32.85 -0.43
N ILE A 209 18.18 31.53 -0.37
CA ILE A 209 18.78 30.56 -1.29
C ILE A 209 18.06 30.67 -2.65
N ARG A 210 18.46 31.67 -3.44
CA ARG A 210 17.79 32.04 -4.71
C ARG A 210 17.92 31.01 -5.83
N ASP A 211 18.87 30.10 -5.76
CA ASP A 211 19.18 29.19 -6.87
C ASP A 211 18.34 27.89 -6.89
N ASP A 212 17.58 27.59 -5.84
CA ASP A 212 16.75 26.36 -5.74
C ASP A 212 15.23 26.62 -5.77
N LYS A 213 14.78 27.82 -6.15
CA LYS A 213 13.35 28.19 -6.13
C LYS A 213 12.45 27.25 -6.95
N ALA A 214 12.95 26.71 -8.07
CA ALA A 214 12.19 25.76 -8.88
C ALA A 214 11.94 24.43 -8.14
N ARG A 215 12.94 23.91 -7.42
CA ARG A 215 12.79 22.70 -6.59
C ARG A 215 11.87 22.95 -5.41
N GLN A 216 11.95 24.13 -4.81
CA GLN A 216 11.05 24.51 -3.72
C GLN A 216 9.58 24.49 -4.17
N VAL A 217 9.25 25.08 -5.32
CA VAL A 217 7.87 25.05 -5.85
C VAL A 217 7.42 23.62 -6.13
N GLU A 218 8.30 22.76 -6.65
CA GLU A 218 8.00 21.34 -6.86
C GLU A 218 7.72 20.62 -5.52
N ASP A 219 8.56 20.86 -4.51
CA ASP A 219 8.39 20.29 -3.17
C ASP A 219 7.09 20.80 -2.51
N GLU A 220 6.76 22.09 -2.60
CA GLU A 220 5.51 22.65 -2.07
C GLU A 220 4.27 22.04 -2.73
N VAL A 221 4.27 21.92 -4.07
CA VAL A 221 3.16 21.27 -4.81
C VAL A 221 3.05 19.80 -4.41
N ARG A 222 4.17 19.10 -4.26
CA ARG A 222 4.22 17.70 -3.86
C ARG A 222 3.71 17.50 -2.43
N LEU A 223 4.13 18.35 -1.50
CA LEU A 223 3.68 18.36 -0.10
C LEU A 223 2.18 18.64 0.00
N ALA A 224 1.66 19.62 -0.76
CA ALA A 224 0.24 19.92 -0.81
C ALA A 224 -0.57 18.72 -1.32
N GLY A 225 -0.13 18.08 -2.40
CA GLY A 225 -0.76 16.87 -2.94
C GLY A 225 -0.74 15.70 -1.94
N LEU A 226 0.37 15.50 -1.25
CA LEU A 226 0.49 14.46 -0.21
C LEU A 226 -0.39 14.76 1.01
N GLY A 227 -0.50 16.04 1.40
CA GLY A 227 -1.37 16.47 2.50
C GLY A 227 -2.83 16.22 2.22
N GLU A 228 -3.28 16.47 0.99
CA GLU A 228 -4.63 16.12 0.55
C GLU A 228 -4.87 14.61 0.60
N ARG A 229 -3.89 13.81 0.16
CA ARG A 229 -3.99 12.34 0.21
C ARG A 229 -4.12 11.82 1.64
N LEU A 230 -3.30 12.28 2.57
CA LEU A 230 -3.39 11.90 3.97
C LEU A 230 -4.72 12.34 4.59
N ARG A 231 -5.23 13.52 4.26
CA ARG A 231 -6.55 13.98 4.74
C ARG A 231 -7.70 13.11 4.23
N ARG A 232 -7.64 12.69 2.95
CA ARG A 232 -8.62 11.75 2.40
C ARG A 232 -8.55 10.39 3.09
N LEU A 233 -7.35 9.90 3.39
CA LEU A 233 -7.14 8.66 4.15
C LEU A 233 -7.75 8.77 5.56
N GLU A 234 -7.52 9.88 6.26
CA GLU A 234 -8.14 10.15 7.58
C GLU A 234 -9.68 10.16 7.49
N GLY A 235 -10.23 10.78 6.44
CA GLY A 235 -11.67 10.78 6.17
C GLY A 235 -12.24 9.39 5.94
N SER A 236 -11.63 8.60 5.05
CA SER A 236 -12.05 7.21 4.76
C SER A 236 -11.99 6.31 6.00
N LEU A 237 -10.98 6.49 6.86
CA LEU A 237 -10.88 5.78 8.13
C LEU A 237 -11.93 6.25 9.16
N GLY A 238 -12.33 7.52 9.10
CA GLY A 238 -13.38 8.09 9.94
C GLY A 238 -14.78 7.58 9.58
N ASP A 239 -15.12 7.55 8.29
CA ASP A 239 -16.42 7.05 7.80
C ASP A 239 -16.64 5.58 8.15
N LEU A 240 -15.54 4.83 8.18
CA LEU A 240 -15.51 3.44 8.59
C LEU A 240 -15.92 3.23 10.06
N GLY A 241 -15.74 4.20 10.96
CA GLY A 241 -16.09 4.07 12.38
C GLY A 241 -17.56 4.35 12.72
N ALA A 242 -18.37 4.82 11.75
CA ALA A 242 -19.76 5.20 11.95
C ALA A 242 -20.78 4.09 11.61
N VAL A 243 -20.30 2.93 11.15
CA VAL A 243 -21.10 1.75 10.76
C VAL A 243 -20.99 0.68 11.84
#